data_AF-A0A133VL07-F1
#
_entry.id   AF-A0A133VL07-F1
#
_cell.length_a   1.000
_cell.length_b   1.000
_cell.length_c   1.000
_cell.angle_alpha   90.00
_cell.angle_beta   90.00
_cell.angle_gamma   90.00
#
_symmetry.space_group_name_H-M   'P 1'
#
loop_
_entity.id
_entity.type
_entity.pdbx_description
1 polymer ?
#
loop_
_entity_poly.entity_id
_entity_poly.type
_entity_poly.pdbx_seq_one_letter_code
_entity_poly.pdbx_strand_id
1 'polypeptide(L)'
;FTADKHQEAAPIDEKLHKIYKDLKKFREEDPPPDKREKKRKKARKELEDLVNQDYENGEVQKLVNYIENGIDHWLTFVTNPEVEPTNNRAERSIRKIVTLRKIIGTVRSKRGRYILETIMTAIETWKARGQNPHEEMQKALRNS
;
A
#
# COMPACT_ATOMS: atom_id res chain seq x y z
N PHE A 1 -23.37 12.37 23.30
CA PHE A 1 -22.26 11.40 23.37
C PHE A 1 -21.58 11.17 21.99
N THR A 2 -21.52 12.16 21.10
CA THR A 2 -20.95 12.00 19.74
C THR A 2 -19.94 13.09 19.34
N ALA A 3 -19.61 14.02 20.24
CA ALA A 3 -18.66 15.10 19.94
C ALA A 3 -17.18 14.65 20.04
N ASP A 4 -16.83 13.80 21.03
CA ASP A 4 -15.44 13.32 21.24
C ASP A 4 -14.92 12.40 20.13
N LYS A 5 -15.79 11.81 19.31
CA LYS A 5 -15.37 10.84 18.28
C LYS A 5 -14.53 11.47 17.16
N HIS A 6 -14.55 12.79 17.01
CA HIS A 6 -13.93 13.47 15.87
C HIS A 6 -12.87 14.49 16.25
N GLN A 7 -12.76 14.88 17.53
CA GLN A 7 -11.88 15.96 17.95
C GLN A 7 -10.39 15.59 17.84
N GLU A 8 -10.02 14.36 18.20
CA GLU A 8 -8.64 13.84 18.04
C GLU A 8 -8.35 13.36 16.61
N ALA A 9 -9.36 12.87 15.89
CA ALA A 9 -9.19 12.31 14.55
C ALA A 9 -8.98 13.38 13.46
N ALA A 10 -9.66 14.53 13.56
CA ALA A 10 -9.54 15.63 12.61
C ALA A 10 -8.10 16.17 12.45
N PRO A 11 -7.35 16.49 13.53
CA PRO A 11 -5.99 16.98 13.39
C PRO A 11 -5.02 15.93 12.83
N ILE A 12 -5.25 14.64 13.13
CA ILE A 12 -4.50 13.53 12.52
C ILE A 12 -4.71 13.52 11.01
N ASP A 13 -5.98 13.54 10.57
CA ASP A 13 -6.34 13.54 9.16
C ASP A 13 -5.75 14.73 8.40
N GLU A 14 -5.87 15.94 8.95
CA GLU A 14 -5.30 17.15 8.35
C GLU A 14 -3.77 17.05 8.21
N LYS A 15 -3.09 16.55 9.24
CA LYS A 15 -1.63 16.39 9.23
C LYS A 15 -1.19 15.35 8.21
N LEU A 16 -1.88 14.20 8.14
CA LEU A 16 -1.62 13.15 7.14
C LEU A 16 -1.80 13.68 5.71
N HIS A 17 -2.90 14.38 5.45
CA HIS A 17 -3.17 14.98 4.14
C HIS A 17 -2.10 16.03 3.75
N LYS A 18 -1.63 16.82 4.72
CA LYS A 18 -0.57 17.80 4.51
C LYS A 18 0.75 17.11 4.14
N ILE A 19 1.17 16.10 4.90
CA ILE A 19 2.38 15.31 4.62
C ILE A 19 2.28 14.67 3.23
N TYR A 20 1.15 14.05 2.91
CA TYR A 20 0.94 13.41 1.62
C TYR A 20 1.02 14.41 0.45
N LYS A 21 0.35 15.56 0.55
CA LYS A 21 0.40 16.60 -0.48
C LYS A 21 1.82 17.15 -0.69
N ASP A 22 2.57 17.35 0.39
CA ASP A 22 3.96 17.80 0.35
C ASP A 22 4.87 16.76 -0.33
N LEU A 23 4.75 15.48 0.06
CA LEU A 23 5.51 14.39 -0.56
C LEU A 23 5.17 14.19 -2.03
N LYS A 24 3.89 14.30 -2.40
CA LYS A 24 3.44 14.16 -3.78
C LYS A 24 4.04 15.26 -4.66
N LYS A 25 3.94 16.54 -4.24
CA LYS A 25 4.55 17.66 -4.95
C LYS A 25 6.06 17.51 -5.08
N PHE A 26 6.72 17.16 -3.98
CA PHE A 26 8.16 16.92 -3.97
C PHE A 26 8.57 15.81 -4.94
N ARG A 27 7.77 14.75 -5.10
CA ARG A 27 8.04 13.68 -6.07
C ARG A 27 7.83 14.14 -7.52
N GLU A 28 6.85 14.99 -7.79
CA GLU A 28 6.58 15.55 -9.12
C GLU A 28 7.76 16.41 -9.63
N GLU A 29 8.55 16.99 -8.73
CA GLU A 29 9.79 17.74 -9.05
C GLU A 29 10.99 16.84 -9.44
N ASP A 30 10.82 15.52 -9.44
CA ASP A 30 11.85 14.50 -9.73
C ASP A 30 13.23 14.76 -9.09
N PRO A 31 13.31 14.97 -7.76
CA PRO A 31 14.54 15.38 -7.10
C PRO A 31 15.58 14.24 -7.07
N PRO A 32 16.89 14.54 -6.93
CA PRO A 32 17.93 13.52 -6.84
C PRO A 32 17.76 12.55 -5.66
N PRO A 33 18.30 11.33 -5.73
CA PRO A 33 18.16 10.29 -4.70
C PRO A 33 18.50 10.75 -3.28
N ASP A 34 19.58 11.52 -3.09
CA ASP A 34 19.98 12.02 -1.77
C ASP A 34 18.92 12.95 -1.15
N LYS A 35 18.26 13.77 -1.97
CA LYS A 35 17.17 14.64 -1.52
C LYS A 35 15.93 13.82 -1.17
N ARG A 36 15.65 12.74 -1.93
CA ARG A 36 14.53 11.83 -1.64
C ARG A 36 14.68 11.15 -0.30
N GLU A 37 15.86 10.63 0.01
CA GLU A 37 16.12 9.96 1.28
C GLU A 37 16.02 10.95 2.46
N LYS A 38 16.55 12.19 2.30
CA LYS A 38 16.38 13.24 3.30
C LYS A 38 14.90 13.60 3.52
N LYS A 39 14.12 13.75 2.45
CA LYS A 39 12.68 14.05 2.54
C LYS A 39 11.91 12.90 3.19
N ARG A 40 12.24 11.64 2.84
CA ARG A 40 11.66 10.44 3.45
C ARG A 40 11.92 10.41 4.96
N LYS A 41 13.15 10.65 5.41
CA LYS A 41 13.49 10.72 6.84
C LYS A 41 12.73 11.82 7.57
N LYS A 42 12.57 12.99 6.94
CA LYS A 42 11.79 14.09 7.51
C LYS A 42 10.32 13.70 7.68
N ALA A 43 9.70 13.15 6.64
CA ALA A 43 8.30 12.71 6.71
C ALA A 43 8.10 11.57 7.72
N ARG A 44 9.05 10.65 7.83
CA ARG A 44 9.06 9.60 8.85
C ARG A 44 9.01 10.19 10.25
N LYS A 45 9.89 11.16 10.53
CA LYS A 45 9.90 11.85 11.82
C LYS A 45 8.58 12.57 12.11
N GLU A 46 8.00 13.25 11.11
CA GLU A 46 6.70 13.93 11.29
C GLU A 46 5.55 12.97 11.59
N LEU A 47 5.60 11.75 11.04
CA LEU A 47 4.65 10.66 11.35
C LEU A 47 4.93 10.03 12.71
N GLU A 48 6.19 9.81 13.08
CA GLU A 48 6.59 9.34 14.41
C GLU A 48 6.13 10.32 15.50
N ASP A 49 6.32 11.62 15.29
CA ASP A 49 5.84 12.68 16.19
C ASP A 49 4.30 12.73 16.27
N LEU A 50 3.59 12.24 15.26
CA LEU A 50 2.14 12.13 15.28
C LEU A 50 1.71 10.90 16.08
N VAL A 51 2.33 9.74 15.86
CA VAL A 51 1.91 8.49 16.54
C VAL A 51 2.31 8.45 18.02
N ASN A 52 3.36 9.19 18.42
CA ASN A 52 3.83 9.27 19.80
C ASN A 52 3.01 10.23 20.70
N GLN A 53 1.87 10.74 20.22
CA GLN A 53 0.98 11.58 21.03
C GLN A 53 0.05 10.72 21.88
N ASP A 54 -0.33 11.23 23.06
CA ASP A 54 -1.34 10.59 23.89
C ASP A 54 -2.74 10.87 23.31
N TYR A 55 -3.45 9.80 22.97
CA TYR A 55 -4.83 9.83 22.48
C TYR A 55 -5.74 9.12 23.47
N GLU A 56 -6.84 9.75 23.86
CA GLU A 56 -7.81 9.18 24.80
C GLU A 56 -8.81 8.26 24.08
N ASN A 57 -9.07 8.52 22.79
CA ASN A 57 -10.06 7.79 22.03
C ASN A 57 -9.50 6.44 21.50
N GLY A 58 -10.12 5.33 21.88
CA GLY A 58 -9.71 3.99 21.45
C GLY A 58 -9.82 3.70 19.94
N GLU A 59 -10.69 4.40 19.21
CA GLU A 59 -10.72 4.32 17.72
C GLU A 59 -9.53 5.06 17.11
N VAL A 60 -9.12 6.18 17.72
CA VAL A 60 -7.95 6.96 17.29
C VAL A 60 -6.65 6.22 17.60
N GLN A 61 -6.54 5.59 18.78
CA GLN A 61 -5.41 4.72 19.11
C GLN A 61 -5.23 3.58 18.09
N LYS A 62 -6.33 2.97 17.61
CA LYS A 62 -6.26 1.95 16.56
C LYS A 62 -5.75 2.51 15.24
N LEU A 63 -6.20 3.72 14.86
CA LEU A 63 -5.70 4.42 13.68
C LEU A 63 -4.21 4.71 13.79
N VAL A 64 -3.77 5.21 14.95
CA VAL A 64 -2.38 5.54 15.25
C VAL A 64 -1.49 4.29 15.18
N ASN A 65 -1.89 3.19 15.80
CA ASN A 65 -1.19 1.90 15.70
C ASN A 65 -1.14 1.41 14.25
N TYR A 66 -2.19 1.61 13.47
CA TYR A 66 -2.19 1.26 12.05
C TYR A 66 -1.18 2.09 11.24
N ILE A 67 -1.08 3.39 11.55
CA ILE A 67 -0.08 4.28 10.96
C ILE A 67 1.32 3.82 11.35
N GLU A 68 1.58 3.62 12.64
CA GLU A 68 2.89 3.20 13.18
C GLU A 68 3.42 1.93 12.49
N ASN A 69 2.58 0.90 12.38
CA ASN A 69 2.93 -0.35 11.70
C ASN A 69 3.18 -0.17 10.19
N GLY A 70 2.64 0.89 9.59
CA GLY A 70 2.67 1.14 8.15
C GLY A 70 3.70 2.17 7.68
N ILE A 71 4.28 2.99 8.57
CA ILE A 71 5.09 4.18 8.23
C ILE A 71 6.15 3.86 7.16
N ASP A 72 6.92 2.80 7.37
CA ASP A 72 8.03 2.45 6.49
C ASP A 72 7.56 2.03 5.09
N HIS A 73 6.45 1.30 5.01
CA HIS A 73 5.87 0.89 3.73
C HIS A 73 5.25 2.08 3.01
N TRP A 74 4.54 2.97 3.71
CA TRP A 74 3.87 4.11 3.10
C TRP A 74 4.84 5.14 2.53
N LEU A 75 6.04 5.27 3.10
CA LEU A 75 7.03 6.22 2.60
C LEU A 75 7.93 5.65 1.48
N THR A 76 7.76 4.39 1.10
CA THR A 76 8.58 3.73 0.07
C THR A 76 8.50 4.45 -1.29
N PHE A 77 7.33 4.99 -1.67
CA PHE A 77 7.15 5.69 -2.95
C PHE A 77 8.02 6.95 -3.11
N VAL A 78 8.51 7.52 -2.00
CA VAL A 78 9.36 8.71 -2.02
C VAL A 78 10.73 8.40 -2.61
N THR A 79 11.23 7.17 -2.40
CA THR A 79 12.56 6.73 -2.84
C THR A 79 12.51 5.84 -4.06
N ASN A 80 11.41 5.11 -4.26
CA ASN A 80 11.22 4.19 -5.38
C ASN A 80 10.17 4.75 -6.36
N PRO A 81 10.59 5.30 -7.53
CA PRO A 81 9.68 5.90 -8.51
C PRO A 81 8.61 4.95 -9.04
N GLU A 82 8.94 3.65 -9.13
CA GLU A 82 8.06 2.59 -9.63
C GLU A 82 6.91 2.25 -8.67
N VAL A 83 6.98 2.71 -7.41
CA VAL A 83 5.93 2.54 -6.42
C VAL A 83 4.97 3.72 -6.54
N GLU A 84 3.70 3.45 -6.82
CA GLU A 84 2.66 4.47 -6.81
C GLU A 84 2.46 5.01 -5.37
N PRO A 85 2.22 6.32 -5.20
CA PRO A 85 1.95 6.91 -3.88
C PRO A 85 0.61 6.49 -3.29
N THR A 86 -0.23 5.77 -4.05
CA THR A 86 -1.54 5.28 -3.63
C THR A 86 -1.61 3.76 -3.74
N ASN A 87 -2.53 3.16 -3.00
CA ASN A 87 -2.80 1.73 -3.02
C ASN A 87 -3.48 1.25 -4.32
N ASN A 88 -3.70 2.14 -5.31
CA ASN A 88 -4.46 1.85 -6.53
C ASN A 88 -3.90 0.65 -7.30
N ARG A 89 -2.57 0.48 -7.35
CA ARG A 89 -1.95 -0.70 -7.96
C ARG A 89 -2.38 -2.00 -7.25
N ALA A 90 -2.27 -2.06 -5.93
CA ALA A 90 -2.65 -3.26 -5.18
C ALA A 90 -4.17 -3.50 -5.24
N GLU A 91 -4.99 -2.45 -5.14
CA GLU A 91 -6.44 -2.57 -5.28
C GLU A 91 -6.86 -3.10 -6.66
N ARG A 92 -6.20 -2.63 -7.73
CA ARG A 92 -6.44 -3.14 -9.09
C ARG A 92 -6.09 -4.63 -9.19
N SER A 93 -5.00 -5.08 -8.57
CA SER A 93 -4.61 -6.50 -8.54
C SER A 93 -5.60 -7.33 -7.71
N ILE A 94 -6.02 -6.85 -6.54
CA ILE A 94 -7.02 -7.52 -5.69
C ILE A 94 -8.38 -7.59 -6.39
N ARG A 95 -8.82 -6.52 -7.06
CA ARG A 95 -10.10 -6.48 -7.78
C ARG A 95 -10.17 -7.54 -8.87
N LYS A 96 -9.07 -7.78 -9.60
CA LYS A 96 -8.99 -8.86 -10.60
C LYS A 96 -9.22 -10.23 -9.95
N ILE A 97 -8.61 -10.49 -8.80
CA ILE A 97 -8.78 -11.74 -8.03
C ILE A 97 -10.22 -11.89 -7.56
N VAL A 98 -10.81 -10.82 -7.00
CA VAL A 98 -12.20 -10.84 -6.51
C VAL A 98 -13.17 -11.10 -7.66
N THR A 99 -12.98 -10.49 -8.82
CA THR A 99 -13.80 -10.75 -10.02
C THR A 99 -13.63 -12.18 -10.52
N LEU A 100 -12.39 -12.68 -10.62
CA LEU A 100 -12.11 -14.07 -10.98
C LEU A 100 -12.82 -15.04 -10.02
N ARG A 101 -12.73 -14.79 -8.71
CA ARG A 101 -13.43 -15.58 -7.67
C ARG A 101 -14.96 -15.52 -7.82
N LYS A 102 -15.52 -14.39 -8.25
CA LYS A 102 -16.96 -14.32 -8.53
C LYS A 102 -17.34 -15.17 -9.75
N ILE A 103 -16.53 -15.15 -10.80
CA ILE A 103 -16.77 -15.91 -12.05
C ILE A 103 -16.64 -17.42 -11.81
N ILE A 104 -15.56 -17.87 -11.16
CA ILE A 104 -15.30 -19.30 -10.90
C ILE A 104 -16.08 -19.86 -9.70
N GLY A 105 -16.81 -18.99 -8.98
CA GLY A 105 -17.42 -19.32 -7.70
C GLY A 105 -16.44 -19.38 -6.53
N THR A 106 -16.93 -19.81 -5.36
CA THR A 106 -16.07 -19.88 -4.17
C THR A 106 -15.10 -21.05 -4.27
N VAL A 107 -13.80 -20.74 -4.26
CA VAL A 107 -12.77 -21.73 -3.98
C VAL A 107 -12.88 -22.15 -2.50
N ARG A 108 -13.51 -23.30 -2.25
CA ARG A 108 -13.81 -23.80 -0.89
C ARG A 108 -12.73 -24.73 -0.31
N SER A 109 -11.85 -25.28 -1.15
CA SER A 109 -10.76 -26.17 -0.72
C SER A 109 -9.46 -25.40 -0.43
N LYS A 110 -8.65 -25.88 0.53
CA LYS A 110 -7.30 -25.36 0.79
C LYS A 110 -6.41 -25.45 -0.45
N ARG A 111 -6.47 -26.58 -1.16
CA ARG A 111 -5.71 -26.83 -2.39
C ARG A 111 -6.09 -25.84 -3.51
N GLY A 112 -7.38 -25.58 -3.71
CA GLY A 112 -7.81 -24.61 -4.71
C GLY A 112 -7.35 -23.18 -4.39
N ARG A 113 -7.34 -22.79 -3.10
CA ARG A 113 -6.85 -21.47 -2.67
C ARG A 113 -5.36 -21.33 -2.98
N TYR A 114 -4.57 -22.34 -2.61
CA TYR A 114 -3.14 -22.37 -2.89
C TYR A 114 -2.83 -22.26 -4.40
N ILE A 115 -3.56 -22.98 -5.25
CA ILE A 115 -3.37 -22.91 -6.71
C ILE A 115 -3.70 -21.50 -7.21
N LEU A 116 -4.82 -20.93 -6.79
CA LEU A 116 -5.21 -19.58 -7.20
C LEU A 116 -4.18 -18.53 -6.74
N GLU A 117 -3.74 -18.58 -5.48
CA GLU A 117 -2.71 -17.69 -4.93
C GLU A 117 -1.39 -17.80 -5.70
N THR A 118 -0.96 -19.02 -6.02
CA THR A 118 0.27 -19.29 -6.78
C THR A 118 0.19 -18.72 -8.19
N ILE A 119 -0.90 -19.03 -8.93
CA ILE A 119 -1.11 -18.53 -10.29
C ILE A 119 -1.16 -17.00 -10.31
N MET A 120 -1.88 -16.39 -9.36
CA MET A 120 -1.99 -14.94 -9.30
C MET A 120 -0.66 -14.27 -8.95
N THR A 121 0.11 -14.84 -8.03
CA THR A 121 1.46 -14.34 -7.70
C THR A 121 2.38 -14.39 -8.92
N ALA A 122 2.36 -15.48 -9.69
CA ALA A 122 3.14 -15.61 -10.91
C ALA A 122 2.73 -14.58 -11.97
N ILE A 123 1.43 -14.44 -12.23
CA ILE A 123 0.88 -13.46 -13.18
C ILE A 123 1.27 -12.03 -12.79
N GLU A 124 1.12 -11.64 -11.53
CA GLU A 124 1.47 -10.29 -11.07
C GLU A 124 2.98 -10.05 -11.12
N THR A 125 3.80 -11.07 -10.86
CA THR A 125 5.26 -11.00 -11.01
C THR A 125 5.66 -10.77 -12.47
N TRP A 126 5.08 -11.52 -13.42
CA TRP A 126 5.37 -11.33 -14.86
C TRP A 126 4.94 -9.95 -15.35
N LYS A 127 3.75 -9.47 -14.95
CA LYS A 127 3.32 -8.10 -15.28
C LYS A 127 4.26 -7.05 -14.70
N ALA A 128 4.71 -7.22 -13.46
CA ALA A 128 5.64 -6.29 -12.83
C ALA A 128 7.00 -6.22 -13.57
N ARG A 129 7.40 -7.31 -14.24
CA ARG A 129 8.61 -7.38 -15.08
C ARG A 129 8.37 -6.94 -16.53
N GLY A 130 7.18 -6.44 -16.87
CA GLY A 130 6.83 -6.08 -18.26
C GLY A 130 6.70 -7.28 -19.20
N GLN A 131 6.59 -8.50 -18.67
CA GLN A 131 6.46 -9.73 -19.45
C GLN A 131 5.00 -10.06 -19.74
N ASN A 132 4.74 -10.76 -20.85
CA ASN A 132 3.42 -11.26 -21.19
C ASN A 132 3.06 -12.49 -20.32
N PRO A 133 2.07 -12.39 -19.40
CA PRO A 133 1.76 -13.48 -18.49
C PRO A 133 1.29 -14.76 -19.19
N HIS A 134 0.66 -14.65 -20.36
CA HIS A 134 0.20 -15.81 -21.11
C HIS A 134 1.39 -16.61 -21.68
N GLU A 135 2.37 -15.92 -22.25
CA GLU A 135 3.58 -16.56 -22.78
C GLU A 135 4.42 -17.20 -21.67
N GLU A 136 4.61 -16.50 -20.55
CA GLU A 136 5.36 -17.02 -19.41
C GLU A 136 4.66 -18.21 -18.74
N MET A 137 3.32 -18.19 -18.67
CA MET A 137 2.56 -19.35 -18.18
C MET A 137 2.73 -20.56 -19.10
N GLN A 138 2.70 -20.37 -20.42
CA GLN A 138 2.96 -21.46 -21.36
C GLN A 138 4.38 -22.03 -21.21
N LYS A 139 5.39 -21.17 -21.01
CA LYS A 139 6.76 -21.62 -20.75
C LYS A 139 6.85 -22.43 -19.45
N ALA A 140 6.24 -21.93 -18.37
CA ALA A 140 6.23 -22.60 -17.07
C ALA A 140 5.57 -23.98 -17.14
N LEU A 141 4.46 -24.12 -17.86
CA LEU A 141 3.73 -25.38 -18.03
C LEU A 141 4.43 -26.38 -18.99
N ARG A 142 5.25 -25.89 -19.92
CA ARG A 142 6.04 -26.74 -20.84
C ARG A 142 7.31 -27.30 -20.19
N ASN A 143 7.81 -26.63 -19.16
CA ASN A 143 9.05 -26.96 -18.46
C ASN A 143 8.80 -27.62 -17.08
N SER A 144 7.54 -27.95 -16.76
CA SER A 144 7.12 -28.57 -15.48
C SER A 144 6.90 -30.06 -15.59
#